data_AF-A0A7C4ZJR0-F1
#
_entry.id   AF-A0A7C4ZJR0-F1
#
_cell.length_a   1.000
_cell.length_b   1.000
_cell.length_c   1.000
_cell.angle_alpha   90.00
_cell.angle_beta   90.00
_cell.angle_gamma   90.00
#
_symmetry.space_group_name_H-M   'P 1'
#
loop_
_entity.id
_entity.type
_entity.pdbx_description
1 polymer ?
#
loop_
_entity_poly.entity_id
_entity_poly.type
_entity_poly.pdbx_seq_one_letter_code
_entity_poly.pdbx_strand_id
1 'polypeptide(L)'
;MLKRAALGFVIFVLTAMLLLVGQVSPTSLQNYSGNHCLSFDGIDDYVSRSSSVYQTEELTIELWLKPEYTIENGSDSNYGHMYGAIISYSETWASQGGWALYFNFSDGRLCFTYRWCGPYQGCNTKTFYTNRAFWNSSGWYHVAVTYSPTKYSLAFYVNASEDSTYTWGNEQHINYESASLKIGGDLSRGYMFQGLIDEVRVWNVSRTHSEIIGSWNRALNLTECENPTLIGYWRFDEGAGLESQDLSLQGNNATLGLPPFNPTWSDLGAPIIPEFSSFLILQLFMITTLLAVIVYRRKRFKIAVG
;
A
#
# COMPACT_ATOMS: atom_id res chain seq x y z
N MET A 1 23.28 -25.05 42.36
CA MET A 1 22.32 -25.62 41.39
C MET A 1 21.33 -24.59 40.81
N LEU A 2 20.67 -23.74 41.61
CA LEU A 2 19.67 -22.76 41.12
C LEU A 2 20.14 -21.79 40.00
N LYS A 3 21.42 -21.38 39.99
CA LYS A 3 21.97 -20.45 38.97
C LYS A 3 22.03 -21.06 37.56
N ARG A 4 22.24 -22.38 37.43
CA ARG A 4 22.30 -23.07 36.13
C ARG A 4 20.91 -23.33 35.55
N ALA A 5 19.92 -23.62 36.39
CA ALA A 5 18.53 -23.80 35.98
C ALA A 5 17.89 -22.49 35.47
N ALA A 6 18.15 -21.36 36.13
CA ALA A 6 17.64 -20.06 35.68
C ALA A 6 18.27 -19.58 34.37
N LEU A 7 19.58 -19.82 34.18
CA LEU A 7 20.26 -19.52 32.91
C LEU A 7 19.77 -20.45 31.78
N GLY A 8 19.56 -21.74 32.08
CA GLY A 8 18.97 -22.70 31.16
C GLY A 8 17.54 -22.34 30.76
N PHE A 9 16.72 -21.80 31.68
CA PHE A 9 15.37 -21.34 31.38
C PHE A 9 15.35 -20.06 30.54
N VAL A 10 16.24 -19.10 30.81
CA VAL A 10 16.37 -17.88 29.99
C VAL A 10 16.88 -18.22 28.58
N ILE A 11 17.85 -19.13 28.46
CA ILE A 11 18.32 -19.62 27.17
C ILE A 11 17.21 -20.38 26.45
N PHE A 12 16.46 -21.25 27.15
CA PHE A 12 15.33 -21.98 26.58
C PHE A 12 14.22 -21.03 26.07
N VAL A 13 13.91 -19.97 26.81
CA VAL A 13 12.94 -18.95 26.40
C VAL A 13 13.48 -18.13 25.23
N LEU A 14 14.75 -17.74 25.22
CA LEU A 14 15.38 -17.04 24.09
C LEU A 14 15.47 -17.92 22.85
N THR A 15 15.76 -19.21 22.98
CA THR A 15 15.77 -20.15 21.85
C THR A 15 14.35 -20.47 21.38
N ALA A 16 13.37 -20.59 22.28
CA ALA A 16 11.95 -20.71 21.92
C ALA A 16 11.43 -19.43 21.23
N MET A 17 11.93 -18.25 21.62
CA MET A 17 11.64 -16.97 20.96
C MET A 17 12.31 -16.85 19.59
N LEU A 18 13.57 -17.27 19.45
CA LEU A 18 14.26 -17.32 18.16
C LEU A 18 13.59 -18.34 17.21
N LEU A 19 13.08 -19.44 17.78
CA LEU A 19 12.25 -20.40 17.06
C LEU A 19 10.89 -19.77 16.69
N LEU A 20 10.20 -19.06 17.58
CA LEU A 20 8.91 -18.41 17.27
C LEU A 20 9.04 -17.31 16.21
N VAL A 21 10.04 -16.44 16.31
CA VAL A 21 10.35 -15.42 15.29
C VAL A 21 10.79 -16.07 13.98
N GLY A 22 11.47 -17.21 14.05
CA GLY A 22 11.79 -18.05 12.89
C GLY A 22 10.62 -18.89 12.36
N GLN A 23 9.51 -19.00 13.11
CA GLN A 23 8.29 -19.73 12.71
C GLN A 23 7.23 -18.81 12.09
N VAL A 24 7.37 -17.48 12.21
CA VAL A 24 6.56 -16.55 11.42
C VAL A 24 7.15 -16.51 10.01
N SER A 25 6.91 -17.57 9.25
CA SER A 25 7.23 -17.58 7.83
C SER A 25 6.39 -16.50 7.12
N PRO A 26 6.88 -15.87 6.04
CA PRO A 26 6.08 -14.93 5.25
C PRO A 26 4.71 -15.50 4.83
N THR A 27 4.62 -16.82 4.67
CA THR A 27 3.38 -17.56 4.40
C THR A 27 2.38 -17.59 5.56
N SER A 28 2.81 -17.40 6.81
CA SER A 28 1.93 -17.32 7.98
C SER A 28 1.30 -15.94 8.19
N LEU A 29 1.95 -14.88 7.68
CA LEU A 29 1.38 -13.51 7.65
C LEU A 29 0.28 -13.37 6.60
N GLN A 30 0.27 -14.23 5.58
CA GLN A 30 -0.69 -14.18 4.47
C GLN A 30 -2.08 -14.70 4.85
N ASN A 31 -2.21 -15.47 5.94
CA ASN A 31 -3.40 -16.29 6.25
C ASN A 31 -3.97 -16.02 7.65
N TYR A 32 -3.86 -14.80 8.19
CA TYR A 32 -4.61 -14.48 9.41
C TYR A 32 -6.09 -14.19 9.08
N SER A 33 -6.99 -14.52 10.01
CA SER A 33 -8.43 -14.28 9.83
C SER A 33 -8.70 -12.79 9.61
N GLY A 34 -9.35 -12.45 8.50
CA GLY A 34 -9.64 -11.07 8.12
C GLY A 34 -8.56 -10.41 7.26
N ASN A 35 -7.60 -11.15 6.72
CA ASN A 35 -6.67 -10.68 5.68
C ASN A 35 -7.28 -10.95 4.30
N HIS A 36 -8.08 -10.02 3.80
CA HIS A 36 -8.73 -10.14 2.49
C HIS A 36 -8.12 -9.13 1.51
N CYS A 37 -8.51 -9.24 0.25
CA CYS A 37 -8.23 -8.23 -0.75
C CYS A 37 -9.36 -8.21 -1.79
N LEU A 38 -9.27 -7.28 -2.75
CA LEU A 38 -10.17 -7.26 -3.89
C LEU A 38 -9.51 -7.87 -5.13
N SER A 39 -10.26 -8.74 -5.79
CA SER A 39 -9.95 -9.35 -7.07
C SER A 39 -10.70 -8.65 -8.18
N PHE A 40 -9.96 -8.18 -9.18
CA PHE A 40 -10.45 -7.49 -10.37
C PHE A 40 -10.28 -8.42 -11.58
N ASP A 41 -11.34 -8.58 -12.35
CA ASP A 41 -11.42 -9.56 -13.44
C ASP A 41 -10.87 -9.08 -14.80
N GLY A 42 -10.56 -7.79 -14.92
CA GLY A 42 -10.05 -7.20 -16.16
C GLY A 42 -11.12 -6.79 -17.17
N ILE A 43 -12.41 -6.80 -16.82
CA ILE A 43 -13.52 -6.51 -17.74
C ILE A 43 -14.26 -5.23 -17.34
N ASP A 44 -14.80 -5.19 -16.13
CA ASP A 44 -15.64 -4.07 -15.69
C ASP A 44 -15.56 -3.73 -14.20
N ASP A 45 -14.67 -4.40 -13.46
CA ASP A 45 -14.48 -4.20 -12.04
C ASP A 45 -13.78 -2.86 -11.71
N TYR A 46 -14.38 -2.11 -10.80
CA TYR A 46 -13.73 -0.96 -10.16
C TYR A 46 -14.35 -0.66 -8.80
N VAL A 47 -13.55 -0.09 -7.90
CA VAL A 47 -14.04 0.59 -6.70
C VAL A 47 -14.10 2.08 -7.00
N SER A 48 -15.12 2.78 -6.52
CA SER A 48 -15.25 4.23 -6.76
C SER A 48 -15.62 5.04 -5.52
N ARG A 49 -15.13 6.28 -5.52
CA ARG A 49 -15.49 7.30 -4.54
C ARG A 49 -15.33 8.71 -5.09
N SER A 50 -16.42 9.46 -5.16
CA SER A 50 -16.38 10.89 -5.49
C SER A 50 -16.05 11.72 -4.25
N SER A 51 -14.97 12.51 -4.31
CA SER A 51 -14.63 13.50 -3.30
C SER A 51 -13.63 14.50 -3.88
N SER A 52 -13.70 15.76 -3.47
CA SER A 52 -12.74 16.79 -3.90
C SER A 52 -11.43 16.76 -3.12
N VAL A 53 -11.33 15.97 -2.05
CA VAL A 53 -10.12 15.85 -1.22
C VAL A 53 -8.91 15.31 -2.00
N TYR A 54 -9.14 14.61 -3.12
CA TYR A 54 -8.09 14.11 -4.00
C TYR A 54 -7.52 15.18 -4.96
N GLN A 55 -8.01 16.42 -4.88
CA GLN A 55 -7.44 17.59 -5.54
C GLN A 55 -6.36 18.20 -4.66
N THR A 56 -5.16 17.61 -4.72
CA THR A 56 -4.05 17.93 -3.80
C THR A 56 -2.88 18.61 -4.50
N GLU A 57 -2.15 19.45 -3.76
CA GLU A 57 -0.92 20.11 -4.24
C GLU A 57 0.27 19.13 -4.29
N GLU A 58 0.35 18.24 -3.31
CA GLU A 58 1.29 17.13 -3.28
C GLU A 58 0.54 15.82 -3.15
N LEU A 59 1.17 14.71 -3.53
CA LEU A 59 0.50 13.42 -3.56
C LEU A 59 1.46 12.30 -3.20
N THR A 60 0.99 11.35 -2.39
CA THR A 60 1.56 10.01 -2.32
C THR A 60 0.45 8.99 -2.48
N ILE A 61 0.64 8.03 -3.38
CA ILE A 61 -0.23 6.86 -3.53
C ILE A 61 0.59 5.65 -3.13
N GLU A 62 0.06 4.78 -2.29
CA GLU A 62 0.67 3.51 -1.90
C GLU A 62 -0.38 2.41 -1.96
N LEU A 63 0.00 1.24 -2.42
CA LEU A 63 -0.87 0.06 -2.40
C LEU A 63 -0.07 -1.20 -2.63
N TRP A 64 -0.67 -2.32 -2.26
CA TRP A 64 -0.24 -3.64 -2.70
C TRP A 64 -1.01 -4.03 -3.96
N LEU A 65 -0.31 -4.59 -4.94
CA LEU A 65 -0.90 -5.19 -6.13
C LEU A 65 -0.27 -6.55 -6.42
N LYS A 66 -1.05 -7.43 -7.05
CA LYS A 66 -0.56 -8.69 -7.61
C LYS A 66 -1.24 -8.91 -8.97
N PRO A 67 -0.51 -8.83 -10.08
CA PRO A 67 -1.11 -9.04 -11.39
C PRO A 67 -1.47 -10.52 -11.61
N GLU A 68 -2.58 -10.78 -12.31
CA GLU A 68 -3.00 -12.17 -12.63
C GLU A 68 -2.01 -12.83 -13.61
N TYR A 69 -1.53 -12.07 -14.59
CA TYR A 69 -0.51 -12.51 -15.55
C TYR A 69 0.79 -11.75 -15.35
N THR A 70 1.92 -12.38 -15.65
CA THR A 70 3.20 -11.68 -15.70
C THR A 70 3.10 -10.48 -16.63
N ILE A 71 3.52 -9.31 -16.15
CA ILE A 71 3.59 -8.07 -16.93
C ILE A 71 5.03 -7.81 -17.31
N GLU A 72 5.27 -7.80 -18.61
CA GLU A 72 6.53 -7.48 -19.28
C GLU A 72 6.25 -6.82 -20.64
N ASN A 73 7.30 -6.36 -21.34
CA ASN A 73 7.16 -5.77 -22.68
C ASN A 73 6.40 -6.71 -23.63
N GLY A 74 5.30 -6.22 -24.23
CA GLY A 74 4.40 -6.99 -25.11
C GLY A 74 3.30 -7.79 -24.41
N SER A 75 3.05 -7.55 -23.12
CA SER A 75 1.99 -8.23 -22.36
C SER A 75 0.58 -7.74 -22.67
N ASP A 76 0.42 -6.70 -23.48
CA ASP A 76 -0.88 -6.23 -23.97
C ASP A 76 -1.66 -7.34 -24.69
N SER A 77 -0.95 -8.28 -25.33
CA SER A 77 -1.56 -9.47 -25.92
C SER A 77 -2.17 -10.45 -24.91
N ASN A 78 -1.59 -10.56 -23.70
CA ASN A 78 -2.10 -11.42 -22.63
C ASN A 78 -3.31 -10.78 -21.93
N TYR A 79 -3.28 -9.46 -21.74
CA TYR A 79 -4.35 -8.71 -21.08
C TYR A 79 -5.48 -8.33 -22.03
N GLY A 80 -5.26 -8.35 -23.34
CA GLY A 80 -6.26 -8.00 -24.36
C GLY A 80 -6.38 -6.49 -24.63
N HIS A 81 -5.65 -5.67 -23.87
CA HIS A 81 -5.60 -4.21 -24.01
C HIS A 81 -4.23 -3.67 -23.57
N MET A 82 -3.93 -2.42 -23.94
CA MET A 82 -2.62 -1.82 -23.69
C MET A 82 -2.41 -1.32 -22.26
N TYR A 83 -3.48 -1.03 -21.52
CA TYR A 83 -3.40 -0.31 -20.25
C TYR A 83 -4.30 -0.89 -19.17
N GLY A 84 -3.79 -1.03 -17.95
CA GLY A 84 -4.57 -1.44 -16.78
C GLY A 84 -4.54 -0.37 -15.70
N ALA A 85 -5.67 0.30 -15.47
CA ALA A 85 -5.76 1.34 -14.44
C ALA A 85 -5.69 0.72 -13.04
N ILE A 86 -4.77 1.19 -12.21
CA ILE A 86 -4.64 0.74 -10.81
C ILE A 86 -5.44 1.67 -9.90
N ILE A 87 -5.20 2.97 -10.02
CA ILE A 87 -5.96 3.99 -9.30
C ILE A 87 -5.90 5.32 -10.07
N SER A 88 -7.03 5.99 -10.20
CA SER A 88 -7.13 7.26 -10.92
C SER A 88 -8.09 8.22 -10.25
N TYR A 89 -7.80 9.51 -10.38
CA TYR A 89 -8.73 10.60 -10.12
C TYR A 89 -8.82 11.44 -11.38
N SER A 90 -9.63 10.99 -12.34
CA SER A 90 -9.81 11.62 -13.64
C SER A 90 -11.07 11.08 -14.31
N GLU A 91 -11.88 11.93 -14.94
CA GLU A 91 -13.07 11.49 -15.68
C GLU A 91 -12.75 11.01 -17.10
N THR A 92 -11.65 11.49 -17.68
CA THR A 92 -11.31 11.22 -19.08
C THR A 92 -9.82 11.02 -19.31
N TRP A 93 -9.07 10.52 -18.33
CA TRP A 93 -7.61 10.27 -18.46
C TRP A 93 -6.82 11.49 -18.95
N ALA A 94 -6.60 12.46 -18.06
CA ALA A 94 -5.75 13.63 -18.29
C ALA A 94 -6.10 14.50 -19.53
N SER A 95 -7.23 14.29 -20.22
CA SER A 95 -7.74 15.19 -21.28
C SER A 95 -8.61 16.33 -20.73
N GLN A 96 -9.13 16.17 -19.50
CA GLN A 96 -9.89 17.19 -18.76
C GLN A 96 -9.21 17.56 -17.44
N GLY A 97 -8.67 16.61 -16.67
CA GLY A 97 -7.90 16.93 -15.46
C GLY A 97 -7.52 15.71 -14.64
N GLY A 98 -6.68 15.93 -13.63
CA GLY A 98 -6.32 14.97 -12.60
C GLY A 98 -5.11 14.08 -12.91
N TRP A 99 -5.08 12.92 -12.27
CA TRP A 99 -3.94 11.99 -12.28
C TRP A 99 -4.38 10.53 -12.36
N ALA A 100 -3.46 9.65 -12.75
CA ALA A 100 -3.67 8.22 -12.73
C ALA A 100 -2.36 7.43 -12.60
N LEU A 101 -2.45 6.30 -11.89
CA LEU A 101 -1.45 5.24 -11.79
C LEU A 101 -1.97 4.00 -12.52
N TYR A 102 -1.19 3.46 -13.44
CA TYR A 102 -1.61 2.39 -14.35
C TYR A 102 -0.42 1.59 -14.86
N PHE A 103 -0.68 0.38 -15.33
CA PHE A 103 0.29 -0.34 -16.14
C PHE A 103 0.18 0.05 -17.61
N ASN A 104 1.32 0.22 -18.27
CA ASN A 104 1.43 0.09 -19.70
C ASN A 104 1.92 -1.33 -20.03
N PHE A 105 1.03 -2.17 -20.52
CA PHE A 105 1.33 -3.57 -20.81
C PHE A 105 2.20 -3.73 -22.06
N SER A 106 2.24 -2.74 -22.96
CA SER A 106 3.11 -2.81 -24.14
C SER A 106 4.59 -2.64 -23.78
N ASP A 107 4.92 -1.91 -22.71
CA ASP A 107 6.31 -1.71 -22.26
C ASP A 107 6.64 -2.38 -20.91
N GLY A 108 5.65 -2.95 -20.24
CA GLY A 108 5.77 -3.68 -18.99
C GLY A 108 5.91 -2.80 -17.74
N ARG A 109 5.69 -1.48 -17.84
CA ARG A 109 6.00 -0.53 -16.77
C ARG A 109 4.77 -0.01 -16.06
N LEU A 110 4.95 0.33 -14.79
CA LEU A 110 3.98 1.11 -14.04
C LEU A 110 4.22 2.59 -14.33
N CYS A 111 3.14 3.31 -14.55
CA CYS A 111 3.15 4.66 -15.07
C CYS A 111 2.31 5.57 -14.17
N PHE A 112 2.84 6.74 -13.83
CA PHE A 112 2.07 7.81 -13.20
C PHE A 112 1.92 8.94 -14.22
N THR A 113 0.69 9.37 -14.45
CA THR A 113 0.39 10.45 -15.37
C THR A 113 -0.44 11.52 -14.70
N TYR A 114 -0.26 12.76 -15.11
CA TYR A 114 -1.14 13.85 -14.72
C TYR A 114 -1.30 14.88 -15.84
N ARG A 115 -2.42 15.60 -15.83
CA ARG A 115 -2.64 16.76 -16.70
C ARG A 115 -2.04 18.00 -16.04
N TRP A 116 -1.29 18.76 -16.81
CA TRP A 116 -0.75 20.07 -16.42
C TRP A 116 -1.16 21.12 -17.44
N CYS A 117 -1.67 22.26 -16.98
CA CYS A 117 -2.03 23.38 -17.83
C CYS A 117 -1.11 24.57 -17.52
N GLY A 118 -0.34 25.00 -18.51
CA GLY A 118 0.55 26.15 -18.39
C GLY A 118 -0.11 27.44 -18.88
N PRO A 119 0.27 28.62 -18.34
CA PRO A 119 -0.32 29.91 -18.75
C PRO A 119 -0.11 30.25 -20.23
N TYR A 120 0.89 29.64 -20.90
CA TYR A 120 1.24 29.91 -22.30
C TYR A 120 1.35 28.67 -23.19
N GLN A 121 1.15 27.46 -22.65
CA GLN A 121 1.49 26.19 -23.33
C GLN A 121 0.27 25.29 -23.57
N GLY A 122 -0.94 25.77 -23.28
CA GLY A 122 -2.12 24.92 -23.24
C GLY A 122 -2.00 23.83 -22.18
N CYS A 123 -2.89 22.85 -22.24
CA CYS A 123 -2.87 21.70 -21.34
C CYS A 123 -2.15 20.52 -21.97
N ASN A 124 -1.18 19.98 -21.25
CA ASN A 124 -0.36 18.84 -21.63
C ASN A 124 -0.54 17.69 -20.62
N THR A 125 -0.17 16.49 -21.03
CA THR A 125 -0.10 15.32 -20.14
C THR A 125 1.38 15.00 -19.89
N LYS A 126 1.75 14.78 -18.63
CA LYS A 126 3.09 14.33 -18.25
C LYS A 126 3.01 12.93 -17.68
N THR A 127 3.80 12.02 -18.24
CA THR A 127 3.84 10.61 -17.81
C THR A 127 5.25 10.25 -17.38
N PHE A 128 5.34 9.56 -16.25
CA PHE A 128 6.57 9.03 -15.66
C PHE A 128 6.44 7.53 -15.52
N TYR A 129 7.58 6.84 -15.46
CA TYR A 129 7.64 5.39 -15.56
C TYR A 129 8.50 4.81 -14.45
N THR A 130 8.20 3.59 -14.03
CA THR A 130 9.18 2.77 -13.32
C THR A 130 10.37 2.42 -14.24
N ASN A 131 11.54 2.23 -13.65
CA ASN A 131 12.65 1.53 -14.29
C ASN A 131 12.34 0.04 -14.41
N ARG A 132 11.61 -0.53 -13.44
CA ARG A 132 11.07 -1.88 -13.52
C ARG A 132 10.10 -2.01 -14.68
N ALA A 133 10.33 -3.02 -15.51
CA ALA A 133 9.49 -3.41 -16.65
C ALA A 133 9.09 -4.90 -16.63
N PHE A 134 9.18 -5.53 -15.45
CA PHE A 134 8.87 -6.94 -15.24
C PHE A 134 8.21 -7.14 -13.87
N TRP A 135 7.03 -7.76 -13.86
CA TRP A 135 6.21 -8.02 -12.68
C TRP A 135 5.66 -9.44 -12.79
N ASN A 136 6.11 -10.34 -11.92
CA ASN A 136 5.64 -11.72 -11.94
C ASN A 136 4.21 -11.80 -11.38
N SER A 137 3.43 -12.78 -11.83
CA SER A 137 2.09 -13.03 -11.27
C SER A 137 2.10 -13.82 -9.97
N SER A 138 3.24 -14.38 -9.55
CA SER A 138 3.32 -15.22 -8.36
C SER A 138 3.40 -14.42 -7.06
N GLY A 139 3.87 -13.17 -7.12
CA GLY A 139 4.19 -12.34 -5.96
C GLY A 139 3.39 -11.04 -5.87
N TRP A 140 3.15 -10.63 -4.63
CA TRP A 140 2.66 -9.31 -4.30
C TRP A 140 3.76 -8.26 -4.42
N TYR A 141 3.40 -7.06 -4.88
CA TYR A 141 4.25 -5.88 -4.96
C TYR A 141 3.61 -4.74 -4.19
N HIS A 142 4.33 -4.19 -3.22
CA HIS A 142 3.99 -2.88 -2.70
C HIS A 142 4.55 -1.84 -3.65
N VAL A 143 3.72 -0.94 -4.14
CA VAL A 143 4.14 0.18 -4.98
C VAL A 143 3.79 1.49 -4.28
N ALA A 144 4.67 2.48 -4.42
CA ALA A 144 4.38 3.83 -4.01
C ALA A 144 4.83 4.82 -5.09
N VAL A 145 4.08 5.89 -5.27
CA VAL A 145 4.50 7.05 -6.07
C VAL A 145 4.34 8.32 -5.26
N THR A 146 5.39 9.14 -5.20
CA THR A 146 5.39 10.44 -4.53
C THR A 146 5.51 11.54 -5.57
N TYR A 147 4.78 12.63 -5.39
CA TYR A 147 4.78 13.78 -6.29
C TYR A 147 4.81 15.06 -5.47
N SER A 148 5.82 15.88 -5.72
CA SER A 148 5.99 17.21 -5.13
C SER A 148 6.34 18.21 -6.23
N PRO A 149 5.38 19.08 -6.63
CA PRO A 149 5.66 20.14 -7.59
C PRO A 149 6.52 21.26 -6.98
N THR A 150 6.56 21.38 -5.65
CA THR A 150 7.37 22.38 -4.93
C THR A 150 8.84 21.97 -4.82
N LYS A 151 9.13 20.66 -4.65
CA LYS A 151 10.48 20.08 -4.72
C LYS A 151 10.90 19.71 -6.14
N TYR A 152 10.00 19.91 -7.11
CA TYR A 152 10.17 19.53 -8.52
C TYR A 152 10.58 18.07 -8.70
N SER A 153 9.97 17.16 -7.92
CA SER A 153 10.38 15.76 -7.89
C SER A 153 9.21 14.78 -7.88
N LEU A 154 9.44 13.64 -8.52
CA LEU A 154 8.59 12.45 -8.44
C LEU A 154 9.46 11.22 -8.23
N ALA A 155 9.01 10.29 -7.40
CA ALA A 155 9.71 9.03 -7.18
C ALA A 155 8.74 7.85 -7.17
N PHE A 156 9.15 6.75 -7.78
CA PHE A 156 8.50 5.45 -7.62
C PHE A 156 9.30 4.59 -6.65
N TYR A 157 8.58 3.83 -5.83
CA TYR A 157 9.13 2.84 -4.93
C TYR A 157 8.44 1.50 -5.15
N VAL A 158 9.20 0.41 -5.10
CA VAL A 158 8.66 -0.95 -5.17
C VAL A 158 9.29 -1.78 -4.05
N ASN A 159 8.45 -2.42 -3.23
CA ASN A 159 8.86 -3.20 -2.06
C ASN A 159 9.85 -2.41 -1.17
N ALA A 160 9.46 -1.18 -0.84
CA ALA A 160 10.22 -0.20 -0.05
C ALA A 160 11.55 0.29 -0.65
N SER A 161 11.93 -0.16 -1.85
CA SER A 161 13.14 0.30 -2.53
C SER A 161 12.81 1.37 -3.56
N GLU A 162 13.66 2.39 -3.71
CA GLU A 162 13.53 3.38 -4.79
C GLU A 162 13.74 2.69 -6.14
N ASP A 163 12.78 2.86 -7.06
CA ASP A 163 12.80 2.27 -8.39
C ASP A 163 13.24 3.28 -9.45
N SER A 164 12.60 4.45 -9.48
CA SER A 164 12.96 5.55 -10.37
C SER A 164 12.67 6.90 -9.72
N THR A 165 13.48 7.91 -10.08
CA THR A 165 13.31 9.30 -9.64
C THR A 165 13.38 10.24 -10.82
N TYR A 166 12.59 11.30 -10.73
CA TYR A 166 12.50 12.33 -11.74
C TYR A 166 12.58 13.69 -11.07
N THR A 167 13.35 14.59 -11.68
CA THR A 167 13.39 15.99 -11.30
C THR A 167 13.15 16.88 -12.52
N TRP A 168 12.66 18.09 -12.28
CA TRP A 168 12.45 19.08 -13.34
C TRP A 168 12.73 20.49 -12.83
N GLY A 169 12.76 21.48 -13.74
CA GLY A 169 13.29 22.82 -13.44
C GLY A 169 12.24 23.88 -13.10
N ASN A 170 10.96 23.52 -13.01
CA ASN A 170 9.86 24.48 -12.87
C ASN A 170 8.66 23.87 -12.14
N GLU A 171 7.83 24.71 -11.54
CA GLU A 171 6.61 24.22 -10.89
C GLU A 171 5.61 23.70 -11.92
N GLN A 172 5.07 22.51 -11.69
CA GLN A 172 4.16 21.83 -12.61
C GLN A 172 3.05 21.13 -11.85
N HIS A 173 2.05 21.91 -11.43
CA HIS A 173 0.87 21.46 -10.69
C HIS A 173 -0.06 20.57 -11.50
N ILE A 174 -0.75 19.67 -10.80
CA ILE A 174 -1.84 18.89 -11.41
C ILE A 174 -3.02 19.84 -11.65
N ASN A 175 -3.52 19.89 -12.89
CA ASN A 175 -4.76 20.58 -13.19
C ASN A 175 -5.93 19.65 -12.89
N TYR A 176 -6.73 19.98 -11.88
CA TYR A 176 -7.88 19.19 -11.47
C TYR A 176 -9.17 19.64 -12.14
N GLU A 177 -10.07 18.67 -12.29
CA GLU A 177 -11.50 18.90 -12.51
C GLU A 177 -12.29 18.01 -11.56
N SER A 178 -13.61 18.20 -11.51
CA SER A 178 -14.47 17.31 -10.73
C SER A 178 -14.37 15.89 -11.31
N ALA A 179 -13.92 14.96 -10.48
CA ALA A 179 -13.80 13.56 -10.85
C ALA A 179 -14.15 12.64 -9.67
N SER A 180 -14.33 11.36 -9.98
CA SER A 180 -14.36 10.30 -9.00
C SER A 180 -13.02 9.58 -8.93
N LEU A 181 -12.59 9.22 -7.71
CA LEU A 181 -11.53 8.25 -7.53
C LEU A 181 -12.04 6.89 -8.02
N LYS A 182 -11.23 6.19 -8.81
CA LYS A 182 -11.48 4.81 -9.25
C LYS A 182 -10.26 3.96 -8.92
N ILE A 183 -10.47 2.73 -8.46
CA ILE A 183 -9.42 1.74 -8.17
C ILE A 183 -9.72 0.48 -8.95
N GLY A 184 -8.71 -0.08 -9.62
CA GLY A 184 -8.76 -1.35 -10.37
C GLY A 184 -9.31 -1.28 -11.80
N GLY A 185 -9.90 -0.16 -12.21
CA GLY A 185 -10.37 -0.01 -13.59
C GLY A 185 -10.85 1.40 -13.93
N ASP A 186 -10.84 1.73 -15.24
CA ASP A 186 -11.52 2.90 -15.79
C ASP A 186 -12.40 2.51 -17.00
N LEU A 187 -13.69 2.28 -16.71
CA LEU A 187 -14.69 1.79 -17.67
C LEU A 187 -14.85 2.70 -18.88
N SER A 188 -14.63 4.01 -18.70
CA SER A 188 -14.79 4.99 -19.79
C SER A 188 -13.88 4.71 -20.99
N ARG A 189 -12.80 3.93 -20.78
CA ARG A 189 -11.79 3.63 -21.80
C ARG A 189 -11.47 2.14 -21.96
N GLY A 190 -12.06 1.27 -21.13
CA GLY A 190 -11.74 -0.16 -21.11
C GLY A 190 -10.34 -0.45 -20.56
N TYR A 191 -9.78 0.43 -19.72
CA TYR A 191 -8.47 0.24 -19.12
C TYR A 191 -8.61 -0.49 -17.79
N MET A 192 -8.72 -1.82 -17.87
CA MET A 192 -9.02 -2.66 -16.72
C MET A 192 -7.77 -3.33 -16.19
N PHE A 193 -7.61 -3.36 -14.87
CA PHE A 193 -6.60 -4.20 -14.24
C PHE A 193 -7.20 -5.57 -13.95
N GLN A 194 -6.43 -6.62 -14.24
CA GLN A 194 -6.77 -7.99 -13.85
C GLN A 194 -5.75 -8.48 -12.82
N GLY A 195 -6.24 -8.76 -11.62
CA GLY A 195 -5.39 -9.16 -10.50
C GLY A 195 -5.96 -8.74 -9.15
N LEU A 196 -5.11 -8.72 -8.14
CA LEU A 196 -5.48 -8.39 -6.76
C LEU A 196 -4.93 -7.01 -6.37
N ILE A 197 -5.70 -6.25 -5.60
CA ILE A 197 -5.28 -4.97 -4.97
C ILE A 197 -5.65 -5.00 -3.49
N ASP A 198 -4.78 -4.45 -2.66
CA ASP A 198 -4.88 -4.44 -1.21
C ASP A 198 -4.20 -3.18 -0.62
N GLU A 199 -4.57 -2.79 0.61
CA GLU A 199 -3.90 -1.75 1.42
C GLU A 199 -3.69 -0.41 0.68
N VAL A 200 -4.73 0.07 0.01
CA VAL A 200 -4.69 1.31 -0.78
C VAL A 200 -4.68 2.53 0.13
N ARG A 201 -3.66 3.38 -0.02
CA ARG A 201 -3.46 4.62 0.73
C ARG A 201 -3.25 5.78 -0.22
N VAL A 202 -3.87 6.91 0.10
CA VAL A 202 -3.68 8.18 -0.61
C VAL A 202 -3.38 9.26 0.42
N TRP A 203 -2.30 9.99 0.19
CA TRP A 203 -1.84 11.09 1.04
C TRP A 203 -1.77 12.39 0.24
N ASN A 204 -2.14 13.51 0.84
CA ASN A 204 -2.01 14.85 0.24
C ASN A 204 -0.64 15.51 0.47
N VAL A 205 0.37 14.71 0.77
CA VAL A 205 1.77 15.13 0.95
C VAL A 205 2.68 14.22 0.14
N SER A 206 3.85 14.73 -0.26
CA SER A 206 4.92 13.89 -0.79
C SER A 206 5.69 13.25 0.37
N ARG A 207 5.31 12.03 0.76
CA ARG A 207 6.00 11.25 1.80
C ARG A 207 7.45 11.02 1.41
N THR A 208 8.31 10.95 2.41
CA THR A 208 9.73 10.61 2.28
C THR A 208 9.92 9.10 2.15
N HIS A 209 11.05 8.69 1.59
CA HIS A 209 11.43 7.28 1.51
C HIS A 209 11.41 6.58 2.88
N SER A 210 11.89 7.26 3.93
CA SER A 210 11.89 6.72 5.30
C SER A 210 10.48 6.49 5.86
N GLU A 211 9.53 7.36 5.55
CA GLU A 211 8.13 7.19 5.96
C GLU A 211 7.48 6.00 5.25
N ILE A 212 7.77 5.82 3.95
CA ILE A 212 7.32 4.66 3.17
C ILE A 212 7.90 3.37 3.78
N ILE A 213 9.21 3.30 4.01
CA ILE A 213 9.87 2.15 4.66
C ILE A 213 9.25 1.84 6.03
N GLY A 214 8.83 2.86 6.78
CA GLY A 214 8.24 2.68 8.11
C GLY A 214 6.87 2.01 8.12
N SER A 215 6.19 1.89 6.96
CA SER A 215 4.79 1.45 6.91
C SER A 215 4.40 0.57 5.71
N TRP A 216 5.28 0.35 4.73
CA TRP A 216 4.91 -0.35 3.48
C TRP A 216 4.40 -1.80 3.67
N ASN A 217 4.89 -2.53 4.67
CA ASN A 217 4.58 -3.95 4.90
C ASN A 217 3.73 -4.21 6.14
N ARG A 218 2.97 -3.22 6.60
CA ARG A 218 2.10 -3.36 7.77
C ARG A 218 0.88 -2.48 7.63
N ALA A 219 -0.21 -2.83 8.29
CA ALA A 219 -1.33 -1.93 8.45
C ALA A 219 -0.90 -0.64 9.18
N LEU A 220 -1.51 0.49 8.85
CA LEU A 220 -1.34 1.73 9.61
C LEU A 220 -1.99 1.59 10.99
N ASN A 221 -1.37 2.15 12.02
CA ASN A 221 -1.97 2.20 13.35
C ASN A 221 -2.96 3.38 13.47
N LEU A 222 -3.77 3.39 14.53
CA LEU A 222 -4.78 4.44 14.74
C LEU A 222 -4.23 5.88 14.64
N THR A 223 -3.06 6.16 15.21
CA THR A 223 -2.46 7.51 15.12
C THR A 223 -2.08 7.89 13.70
N GLU A 224 -1.64 6.92 12.89
CA GLU A 224 -1.35 7.14 11.47
C GLU A 224 -2.63 7.30 10.65
N CYS A 225 -3.69 6.55 10.97
CA CYS A 225 -5.02 6.70 10.37
C CYS A 225 -5.64 8.07 10.68
N GLU A 226 -5.36 8.62 11.86
CA GLU A 226 -5.76 9.95 12.30
C GLU A 226 -4.89 11.09 11.73
N ASN A 227 -3.91 10.80 10.88
CA ASN A 227 -3.11 11.83 10.25
C ASN A 227 -3.96 12.60 9.22
N PRO A 228 -4.14 13.94 9.35
CA PRO A 228 -4.96 14.72 8.41
C PRO A 228 -4.42 14.73 6.98
N THR A 229 -3.16 14.32 6.76
CA THR A 229 -2.60 14.19 5.42
C THR A 229 -2.94 12.87 4.74
N LEU A 230 -3.42 11.87 5.49
CA LEU A 230 -4.02 10.66 4.94
C LEU A 230 -5.45 11.00 4.51
N ILE A 231 -5.73 10.88 3.22
CA ILE A 231 -7.02 11.29 2.63
C ILE A 231 -7.85 10.14 2.07
N GLY A 232 -7.30 8.93 2.12
CA GLY A 232 -8.01 7.68 1.89
C GLY A 232 -7.15 6.51 2.34
N TYR A 233 -7.74 5.57 3.07
CA TYR A 233 -7.12 4.29 3.40
C TYR A 233 -8.15 3.17 3.39
N TRP A 234 -8.08 2.33 2.36
CA TRP A 234 -8.93 1.14 2.20
C TRP A 234 -8.06 -0.10 2.33
N ARG A 235 -8.32 -0.89 3.37
CA ARG A 235 -7.61 -2.16 3.59
C ARG A 235 -8.10 -3.27 2.67
N PHE A 236 -9.37 -3.22 2.24
CA PHE A 236 -10.00 -4.34 1.53
C PHE A 236 -10.01 -5.66 2.33
N ASP A 237 -10.18 -5.52 3.64
CA ASP A 237 -10.28 -6.62 4.61
C ASP A 237 -11.73 -6.98 5.00
N GLU A 238 -12.75 -6.38 4.38
CA GLU A 238 -14.15 -6.60 4.80
C GLU A 238 -14.68 -8.00 4.45
N GLY A 239 -14.16 -8.61 3.37
CA GLY A 239 -14.46 -9.99 2.97
C GLY A 239 -15.88 -10.24 2.44
N ALA A 240 -16.78 -9.26 2.52
CA ALA A 240 -18.14 -9.34 1.99
C ALA A 240 -18.75 -7.94 1.78
N GLY A 241 -19.83 -7.88 1.00
CA GLY A 241 -20.58 -6.64 0.74
C GLY A 241 -20.06 -5.88 -0.48
N LEU A 242 -20.56 -4.64 -0.65
CA LEU A 242 -20.29 -3.78 -1.81
C LEU A 242 -19.65 -2.45 -1.42
N GLU A 243 -19.17 -2.33 -0.19
CA GLU A 243 -18.50 -1.15 0.33
C GLU A 243 -17.16 -1.55 0.95
N SER A 244 -16.16 -0.67 0.83
CA SER A 244 -14.95 -0.71 1.63
C SER A 244 -14.85 0.55 2.47
N GLN A 245 -14.49 0.37 3.73
CA GLN A 245 -14.35 1.42 4.70
C GLN A 245 -13.08 2.23 4.45
N ASP A 246 -13.21 3.56 4.47
CA ASP A 246 -12.07 4.47 4.60
C ASP A 246 -11.73 4.65 6.07
N LEU A 247 -10.49 4.32 6.43
CA LEU A 247 -9.98 4.42 7.80
C LEU A 247 -9.29 5.75 8.07
N SER A 248 -9.15 6.61 7.06
CA SER A 248 -8.71 7.99 7.26
C SER A 248 -9.78 8.84 7.94
N LEU A 249 -9.41 10.04 8.38
CA LEU A 249 -10.35 11.02 8.94
C LEU A 249 -11.38 11.55 7.93
N GLN A 250 -11.27 11.21 6.65
CA GLN A 250 -12.13 11.78 5.61
C GLN A 250 -13.47 11.04 5.46
N GLY A 251 -13.59 9.80 5.95
CA GLY A 251 -14.83 9.03 5.85
C GLY A 251 -15.26 8.75 4.40
N ASN A 252 -14.28 8.59 3.51
CA ASN A 252 -14.48 8.32 2.08
C ASN A 252 -14.73 6.84 1.78
N ASN A 253 -15.66 6.19 2.49
CA ASN A 253 -16.04 4.81 2.17
C ASN A 253 -16.36 4.69 0.68
N ALA A 254 -15.77 3.68 0.05
CA ALA A 254 -15.80 3.50 -1.39
C ALA A 254 -16.72 2.34 -1.78
N THR A 255 -17.38 2.45 -2.93
CA THR A 255 -18.36 1.46 -3.42
C THR A 255 -17.73 0.59 -4.50
N LEU A 256 -17.89 -0.72 -4.42
CA LEU A 256 -17.35 -1.70 -5.37
C LEU A 256 -18.16 -1.75 -6.69
N GLY A 257 -19.17 -0.90 -6.87
CA GLY A 257 -20.11 -1.04 -8.00
C GLY A 257 -21.28 -1.97 -7.66
N LEU A 258 -21.94 -2.53 -8.68
CA LEU A 258 -23.12 -3.38 -8.52
C LEU A 258 -22.92 -4.72 -9.25
N PRO A 259 -23.28 -5.86 -8.62
CA PRO A 259 -23.20 -7.16 -9.28
C PRO A 259 -23.96 -7.22 -10.61
N PRO A 260 -23.39 -7.84 -11.66
CA PRO A 260 -22.11 -8.59 -11.67
C PRO A 260 -20.85 -7.74 -11.93
N PHE A 261 -20.97 -6.41 -12.02
CA PHE A 261 -19.92 -5.49 -12.47
C PHE A 261 -19.10 -4.92 -11.29
N ASN A 262 -18.68 -5.78 -10.37
CA ASN A 262 -18.00 -5.40 -9.15
C ASN A 262 -16.85 -6.38 -8.84
N PRO A 263 -15.71 -5.89 -8.32
CA PRO A 263 -14.66 -6.79 -7.88
C PRO A 263 -15.17 -7.71 -6.78
N THR A 264 -14.52 -8.86 -6.68
CA THR A 264 -14.86 -9.91 -5.72
C THR A 264 -13.88 -9.92 -4.56
N TRP A 265 -14.36 -10.28 -3.37
CA TRP A 265 -13.50 -10.49 -2.21
C TRP A 265 -12.67 -11.77 -2.39
N SER A 266 -11.40 -11.71 -1.98
CA SER A 266 -10.46 -12.83 -2.03
C SER A 266 -9.74 -12.99 -0.69
N ASP A 267 -9.48 -14.24 -0.29
CA ASP A 267 -8.71 -14.57 0.92
C ASP A 267 -7.19 -14.55 0.68
N LEU A 268 -6.75 -14.09 -0.50
CA LEU A 268 -5.35 -14.06 -0.90
C LEU A 268 -4.66 -12.74 -0.57
N GLY A 269 -5.01 -12.13 0.56
CA GLY A 269 -4.51 -10.82 1.00
C GLY A 269 -2.99 -10.65 0.93
N ALA A 270 -2.56 -9.40 0.84
CA ALA A 270 -1.17 -9.00 0.78
C ALA A 270 -0.40 -9.44 2.04
N PRO A 271 0.93 -9.63 1.94
CA PRO A 271 1.74 -10.10 3.04
C PRO A 271 2.08 -8.95 4.01
N ILE A 272 1.07 -8.43 4.71
CA ILE A 272 1.21 -7.34 5.67
C ILE A 272 1.29 -7.83 7.12
N ILE A 273 1.94 -7.04 7.97
CA ILE A 273 1.91 -7.23 9.42
C ILE A 273 0.67 -6.49 9.97
N PRO A 274 -0.29 -7.18 10.60
CA PRO A 274 -1.48 -6.53 11.14
C PRO A 274 -1.16 -5.66 12.36
N GLU A 275 -2.00 -4.66 12.62
CA GLU A 275 -1.80 -3.65 13.66
C GLU A 275 -1.59 -4.25 15.08
N PHE A 276 -2.30 -5.33 15.40
CA PHE A 276 -2.24 -6.01 16.70
C PHE A 276 -0.96 -6.82 16.93
N SER A 277 -0.24 -7.20 15.88
CA SER A 277 1.04 -7.92 16.01
C SER A 277 2.09 -7.08 16.72
N SER A 278 2.12 -5.77 16.47
CA SER A 278 2.98 -4.80 17.16
C SER A 278 2.72 -4.78 18.67
N PHE A 279 1.45 -4.81 19.07
CA PHE A 279 1.04 -4.83 20.47
C PHE A 279 1.42 -6.15 21.16
N LEU A 280 1.23 -7.29 20.49
CA LEU A 280 1.61 -8.59 21.03
C LEU A 280 3.13 -8.68 21.26
N ILE A 281 3.91 -8.18 20.30
CA ILE A 281 5.38 -8.11 20.40
C ILE A 281 5.81 -7.21 21.56
N LEU A 282 5.18 -6.04 21.71
CA LEU A 282 5.48 -5.11 22.80
C LEU A 282 5.06 -5.66 24.17
N GLN A 283 3.92 -6.33 24.28
CA GLN A 283 3.47 -7.00 25.51
C GLN A 283 4.43 -8.14 25.91
N LEU A 284 4.88 -8.95 24.94
CA LEU A 284 5.89 -9.98 25.16
C LEU A 284 7.24 -9.38 25.61
N PHE A 285 7.66 -8.26 25.02
CA PHE A 285 8.86 -7.52 25.45
C PHE A 285 8.73 -6.95 26.88
N MET A 286 7.56 -6.40 27.22
CA MET A 286 7.26 -5.90 28.56
C MET A 286 7.29 -7.03 29.60
N ILE A 287 6.68 -8.17 29.30
CA ILE A 287 6.66 -9.35 30.19
C ILE A 287 8.08 -9.89 30.40
N THR A 288 8.89 -10.00 29.35
CA THR A 288 10.28 -10.46 29.46
C THR A 288 11.15 -9.52 30.28
N THR A 289 11.01 -8.21 30.06
CA THR A 289 11.72 -7.19 30.83
C THR A 289 11.31 -7.22 32.31
N LEU A 290 10.02 -7.34 32.60
CA LEU A 290 9.51 -7.45 33.97
C LEU A 290 10.02 -8.73 34.67
N LEU A 291 10.00 -9.88 33.98
CA LEU A 291 10.55 -11.13 34.51
C LEU A 291 12.06 -11.02 34.76
N ALA A 292 12.81 -10.38 33.88
CA ALA A 292 14.24 -10.14 34.06
C ALA A 292 14.51 -9.26 35.30
N VAL A 293 13.71 -8.21 35.52
CA VAL A 293 13.80 -7.34 36.71
C VAL A 293 13.45 -8.11 37.98
N ILE A 294 12.40 -8.94 37.98
CA ILE A 294 12.02 -9.77 39.14
C ILE A 294 13.14 -10.75 39.51
N VAL A 295 13.73 -11.42 38.51
CA VAL A 295 14.86 -12.34 38.70
C VAL A 295 16.09 -11.59 39.24
N TYR A 296 16.37 -10.39 38.73
CA TYR A 296 17.46 -9.53 39.21
C TYR A 296 17.27 -9.10 40.67
N ARG A 297 16.07 -8.61 41.03
CA ARG A 297 15.74 -8.18 42.40
C ARG A 297 15.81 -9.33 43.40
N ARG A 298 15.30 -10.52 43.04
CA ARG A 298 15.42 -11.73 43.89
C ARG A 298 16.87 -12.17 44.09
N LYS A 299 17.76 -11.98 43.11
CA LYS A 299 19.21 -12.23 43.27
C LYS A 299 19.85 -11.27 44.27
N ARG A 300 19.55 -9.97 44.22
CA ARG A 300 20.11 -8.99 45.18
C ARG A 300 19.61 -9.19 46.61
N PHE A 301 18.33 -9.50 46.78
CA PHE A 301 17.78 -9.73 48.12
C PHE A 301 18.44 -10.93 48.83
N LYS A 302 18.79 -11.99 48.08
CA LYS A 302 19.53 -13.14 48.63
C LYS A 302 21.01 -12.86 48.95
N ILE A 303 21.59 -11.80 48.41
CA ILE A 303 22.99 -11.38 48.70
C ILE A 303 23.03 -10.42 49.89
N ALA A 304 21.93 -9.71 50.19
CA ALA A 304 21.86 -8.77 51.30
C ALA A 304 21.47 -9.40 52.65
N VAL A 305 21.01 -10.66 52.64
CA VAL A 305 20.47 -11.37 53.82
C VAL A 305 21.30 -12.63 54.15
N GLY A 306 22.45 -12.83 53.51
CA GLY A 306 23.40 -13.91 53.79
C GLY A 306 24.80 -13.37 53.88
#